data_AF-A0A7C6URD5-F1
#
_entry.id   AF-A0A7C6URD5-F1
#
_cell.length_a   1.000
_cell.length_b   1.000
_cell.length_c   1.000
_cell.angle_alpha   90.00
_cell.angle_beta   90.00
_cell.angle_gamma   90.00
#
_symmetry.space_group_name_H-M   'P 1'
#
loop_
_entity.id
_entity.type
_entity.pdbx_description
1 polymer ?
#
loop_
_entity_poly.entity_id
_entity_poly.type
_entity_poly.pdbx_seq_one_letter_code
_entity_poly.pdbx_strand_id
1 'polypeptide(L)' 'NYLVAISLPALAVELGVGTGWYALKPQGEMYVYDLNRFGASGPGPEVAEHLGFSAKALQDEILKILG' A
#
# COMPACT_ATOMS: atom_id res chain seq x y z
N ASN A 1 -23.17 -4.64 1.07
CA ASN A 1 -22.02 -4.99 1.93
C ASN A 1 -20.74 -4.65 1.22
N TYR A 2 -20.10 -3.53 1.56
CA TYR A 2 -18.72 -3.28 1.17
C TYR A 2 -17.81 -3.89 2.24
N LEU A 3 -16.80 -4.65 1.83
CA LEU A 3 -15.86 -5.33 2.74
C LEU A 3 -14.96 -4.33 3.49
N VAL A 4 -14.84 -3.11 2.96
CA VAL A 4 -14.06 -2.00 3.51
C VAL A 4 -15.02 -0.86 3.84
N ALA A 5 -14.87 -0.26 5.03
CA ALA A 5 -15.70 0.86 5.45
C ALA A 5 -15.55 2.05 4.50
N ILE A 6 -16.64 2.51 3.89
CA ILE A 6 -16.62 3.63 2.93
C ILE A 6 -16.22 4.94 3.61
N SER A 7 -16.67 5.15 4.84
CA SER A 7 -16.53 6.41 5.58
C SER A 7 -15.15 6.68 6.15
N LEU A 8 -14.21 5.73 6.06
CA LEU A 8 -12.83 5.90 6.51
C LEU A 8 -11.88 5.77 5.32
N PRO A 9 -10.72 6.47 5.33
CA PRO A 9 -9.66 6.19 4.37
C PRO A 9 -9.14 4.77 4.57
N ALA A 10 -8.74 4.12 3.48
CA ALA A 10 -8.10 2.82 3.49
C ALA A 10 -6.78 2.86 2.71
N LEU A 11 -5.78 2.14 3.18
CA LEU A 11 -4.50 1.95 2.51
C LEU A 11 -4.30 0.45 2.22
N ALA A 12 -4.24 0.07 0.93
CA ALA A 12 -3.74 -1.25 0.55
C ALA A 12 -2.22 -1.22 0.51
N VAL A 13 -1.58 -2.29 1.00
CA VAL A 13 -0.13 -2.47 0.96
C VAL A 13 0.15 -3.81 0.28
N GLU A 14 0.85 -3.76 -0.84
CA GLU A 14 1.18 -4.96 -1.62
C GLU A 14 2.55 -4.82 -2.29
N LEU A 15 3.40 -5.85 -2.19
CA LEU A 15 4.63 -5.93 -2.99
C LEU A 15 4.29 -6.47 -4.39
N GLY A 16 3.50 -5.71 -5.15
CA GLY A 16 2.97 -6.06 -6.47
C GLY A 16 2.38 -4.83 -7.16
N VAL A 17 1.77 -5.00 -8.34
CA VAL A 17 1.08 -3.89 -9.04
C VAL A 17 -0.29 -3.67 -8.40
N GLY A 18 -0.52 -2.47 -7.87
CA GLY A 18 -1.65 -2.24 -6.97
C GLY A 18 -2.95 -1.78 -7.62
N THR A 19 -3.01 -1.64 -8.95
CA THR A 19 -4.16 -1.02 -9.65
C THR A 19 -5.51 -1.68 -9.35
N GLY A 20 -5.53 -2.97 -9.03
CA GLY A 20 -6.76 -3.70 -8.68
C GLY A 20 -7.40 -3.25 -7.37
N TRP A 21 -6.62 -2.73 -6.42
CA TRP A 21 -7.11 -2.38 -5.08
C TRP A 21 -8.12 -1.23 -5.08
N TYR A 22 -8.03 -0.31 -6.05
CA TYR A 22 -9.00 0.78 -6.20
C TYR A 22 -10.43 0.28 -6.43
N ALA A 23 -10.62 -0.92 -6.97
CA ALA A 23 -11.95 -1.49 -7.21
C ALA A 23 -12.71 -1.87 -5.93
N LEU A 24 -12.02 -2.02 -4.79
CA LEU A 24 -12.65 -2.39 -3.51
C LEU A 24 -13.44 -1.26 -2.87
N LYS A 25 -13.14 -0.01 -3.23
CA LYS A 25 -13.74 1.18 -2.62
C LYS A 25 -14.02 2.27 -3.67
N PRO A 26 -14.93 2.01 -4.63
CA PRO A 26 -15.18 2.91 -5.75
C PRO A 26 -15.81 4.25 -5.35
N GLN A 27 -16.38 4.34 -4.15
CA GLN A 27 -17.09 5.53 -3.63
C GLN A 27 -16.42 6.12 -2.39
N GLY A 28 -15.14 5.85 -2.15
CA GLY A 28 -14.42 6.47 -1.04
C GLY A 28 -12.92 6.52 -1.26
N GLU A 29 -12.20 7.09 -0.30
CA GLU A 29 -10.75 7.26 -0.37
C GLU A 29 -10.03 5.93 -0.20
N MET A 30 -9.32 5.52 -1.25
CA MET A 30 -8.47 4.34 -1.30
C MET A 30 -7.08 4.78 -1.73
N TYR A 31 -6.11 4.54 -0.86
CA TYR A 31 -4.69 4.73 -1.13
C TYR A 31 -4.06 3.36 -1.38
N VAL A 32 -2.99 3.34 -2.15
CA VAL A 32 -2.33 2.10 -2.57
C VAL A 32 -0.83 2.31 -2.48
N TYR A 33 -0.18 1.52 -1.63
CA TYR A 33 1.27 1.45 -1.49
C TYR A 33 1.76 0.19 -2.20
N ASP A 34 2.23 0.37 -3.43
CA ASP A 34 2.51 -0.72 -4.36
C ASP A 34 3.95 -0.71 -4.88
N LEU A 35 4.23 -1.66 -5.77
CA LEU A 35 5.54 -1.88 -6.35
C LEU A 35 5.47 -1.83 -7.87
N ASN A 36 5.76 -0.67 -8.44
CA ASN A 36 5.64 -0.39 -9.88
C ASN A 36 6.96 -0.57 -10.68
N ARG A 37 7.90 -1.38 -10.15
CA ARG A 37 9.17 -1.75 -10.81
C ARG A 37 9.43 -3.26 -10.75
N PHE A 38 10.53 -3.75 -11.33
CA PHE A 38 10.99 -5.15 -11.19
C PHE A 38 11.77 -5.44 -9.91
N GLY A 39 11.69 -6.70 -9.46
CA GLY A 39 12.31 -7.21 -8.23
C GLY A 39 13.80 -6.92 -8.08
N ALA A 40 14.33 -7.23 -6.89
CA ALA A 40 15.76 -7.26 -6.65
C ALA A 40 16.18 -8.67 -6.20
N SER A 41 17.45 -9.01 -6.42
CA SER A 41 18.03 -10.26 -5.94
C SER A 41 18.56 -10.06 -4.52
N GLY A 42 18.13 -10.90 -3.59
CA GLY A 42 18.59 -10.89 -2.21
C GLY A 42 17.62 -11.59 -1.26
N PRO A 43 17.94 -11.66 0.04
CA PRO A 43 17.03 -12.15 1.05
C PRO A 43 15.75 -11.33 1.10
N GLY A 44 14.60 -12.00 1.23
CA GLY A 44 13.28 -11.35 1.20
C GLY A 44 13.15 -10.10 2.09
N PRO A 45 13.57 -10.14 3.38
CA PRO A 45 13.51 -8.97 4.26
C PRO A 45 14.36 -7.79 3.78
N GLU A 46 15.59 -8.05 3.34
CA GLU A 46 16.49 -7.01 2.83
C GLU A 46 15.96 -6.40 1.53
N VAL A 47 15.39 -7.23 0.65
CA VAL A 47 14.73 -6.76 -0.57
C VAL A 47 13.50 -5.92 -0.23
N ALA A 48 12.65 -6.33 0.72
CA ALA A 48 11.50 -5.54 1.12
C ALA A 48 11.92 -4.16 1.67
N GLU A 49 12.90 -4.11 2.57
CA GLU A 49 13.42 -2.84 3.11
C GLU A 49 14.04 -1.96 2.02
N HIS A 50 14.87 -2.54 1.14
CA HIS A 50 15.48 -1.84 0.01
C HIS A 50 14.43 -1.21 -0.92
N LEU A 51 13.27 -1.86 -1.06
CA LEU A 51 12.15 -1.39 -1.88
C LEU A 51 11.21 -0.44 -1.15
N GLY A 52 11.53 -0.05 0.08
CA GLY A 52 10.72 0.88 0.87
C GLY A 52 9.56 0.22 1.61
N PHE A 53 9.52 -1.10 1.73
CA PHE A 53 8.51 -1.82 2.50
C PHE A 53 9.01 -2.11 3.91
N SER A 54 9.20 -1.03 4.68
CA SER A 54 9.51 -1.09 6.11
C SER A 54 8.34 -0.54 6.93
N ALA A 55 8.29 -0.93 8.22
CA ALA A 55 7.29 -0.39 9.14
C ALA A 55 7.35 1.14 9.25
N LYS A 56 8.55 1.73 9.19
CA LYS A 56 8.75 3.18 9.23
C LYS A 56 8.21 3.86 7.97
N ALA A 57 8.52 3.31 6.79
CA ALA A 57 8.02 3.86 5.52
C ALA A 57 6.50 3.81 5.46
N LEU A 58 5.89 2.71 5.92
CA LEU A 58 4.44 2.58 5.98
C LEU A 58 3.82 3.55 7.00
N GLN A 59 4.44 3.72 8.17
CA GLN A 59 4.00 4.73 9.14
C GLN A 59 4.03 6.13 8.54
N ASP A 60 5.10 6.50 7.85
CA ASP A 60 5.25 7.81 7.24
C ASP A 60 4.20 8.04 6.15
N GLU A 61 3.87 7.01 5.38
CA GLU A 61 2.81 7.09 4.39
C GLU A 61 1.42 7.26 5.03
N ILE A 62 1.13 6.50 6.09
CA ILE A 62 -0.13 6.62 6.84
C ILE A 62 -0.28 8.04 7.40
N LEU A 63 0.78 8.62 7.95
CA LEU A 63 0.73 9.99 8.47
C LEU A 63 0.46 11.02 7.36
N LYS A 64 1.06 10.88 6.17
CA LYS A 64 0.74 11.77 5.03
C LYS A 64 -0.73 11.71 4.63
N ILE A 65 -1.35 10.53 4.71
CA ILE A 65 -2.76 10.33 4.37
C ILE A 65 -3.68 11.03 5.38
N LEU A 66 -3.30 11.03 6.66
CA LEU A 66 -4.12 11.58 7.74
C LEU A 66 -3.99 13.10 7.90
N GLY A 67 -2.95 13.71 7.32
CA GLY A 67 -2.61 15.13 7.52
C GLY A 67 -1.93 15.40 8.85
#